data_AF-A0AA35QYX8-F1
#
_entry.id   AF-A0AA35QYX8-F1
#
_cell.length_a   1.000
_cell.length_b   1.000
_cell.length_c   1.000
_cell.angle_alpha   90.00
_cell.angle_beta   90.00
_cell.angle_gamma   90.00
#
_symmetry.space_group_name_H-M   'P 1'
#
loop_
_entity.id
_entity.type
_entity.pdbx_description
1 polymer ?
#
loop_
_entity_poly.entity_id
_entity_poly.type
_entity_poly.pdbx_seq_one_letter_code
_entity_poly.pdbx_strand_id
1 'polypeptide(L)'
;MWSGCRSLVEEVRKVSCGLWQEGDSSLSPDSLFSIIWRLVPQFRGYQQQDAHEFMRYLLDKLHTELLAGSLGAGSDNTTIVSQIFGGTLQSDVRCLACCTDSRKHDPILDVSLDIPDRFLSRRKGERHQDCSILDCLASYTGLETLEETEWYYCHRCKTREPSTKRLFLHALPNVLCIHLKRFRFTSCVRTKLSLPIGFPLSGLDMGQFTVAGGRRGGGGGGGR
;
A
#
# COMPACT_ATOMS: atom_id res chain seq x y z
N MET A 1 38.14 -4.14 -4.98
CA MET A 1 37.69 -5.26 -5.84
C MET A 1 36.46 -5.90 -5.21
N TRP A 2 35.29 -5.63 -5.78
CA TRP A 2 33.99 -6.16 -5.35
C TRP A 2 33.83 -7.60 -5.85
N SER A 3 34.27 -8.57 -5.06
CA SER A 3 34.09 -9.99 -5.34
C SER A 3 33.42 -10.64 -4.12
N GLY A 4 32.08 -10.57 -4.00
CA GLY A 4 31.38 -11.25 -2.89
C GLY A 4 29.93 -10.85 -2.60
N CYS A 5 29.42 -9.73 -3.11
CA CYS A 5 28.00 -9.39 -2.93
C CYS A 5 27.15 -10.10 -3.98
N ARG A 6 26.60 -11.28 -3.65
CA ARG A 6 25.50 -11.88 -4.43
C ARG A 6 24.33 -10.89 -4.51
N SER A 7 23.79 -10.68 -5.71
CA SER A 7 22.66 -9.77 -5.99
C SER A 7 21.32 -10.41 -5.61
N LEU A 8 20.42 -9.63 -5.02
CA LEU A 8 19.06 -10.07 -4.72
C LEU A 8 18.26 -10.37 -5.99
N VAL A 9 18.40 -9.53 -7.02
CA VAL A 9 17.75 -9.73 -8.33
C VAL A 9 18.08 -11.11 -8.90
N GLU A 10 19.34 -11.51 -8.83
CA GLU A 10 19.79 -12.78 -9.40
C GLU A 10 19.27 -14.00 -8.62
N GLU A 11 19.18 -13.93 -7.29
CA GLU A 11 18.57 -15.02 -6.52
C GLU A 11 17.05 -15.09 -6.68
N VAL A 12 16.36 -13.96 -6.78
CA VAL A 12 14.93 -13.94 -7.12
C VAL A 12 14.69 -14.53 -8.50
N ARG A 13 15.55 -14.22 -9.48
CA ARG A 13 15.51 -14.82 -10.82
C ARG A 13 15.69 -16.34 -10.76
N LYS A 14 16.68 -16.85 -10.02
CA LYS A 14 16.91 -18.30 -9.85
C LYS A 14 15.71 -19.01 -9.24
N VAL A 15 15.16 -18.47 -8.16
CA VAL A 15 13.96 -19.04 -7.51
C VAL A 15 12.79 -19.03 -8.48
N SER A 16 12.57 -17.93 -9.19
CA SER A 16 11.51 -17.83 -10.20
C SER A 16 11.68 -18.86 -11.31
N CYS A 17 12.87 -18.95 -11.93
CA CYS A 17 13.13 -19.96 -12.96
C CYS A 17 12.94 -21.39 -12.45
N GLY A 18 13.34 -21.69 -11.21
CA GLY A 18 13.16 -23.01 -10.62
C GLY A 18 11.68 -23.35 -10.36
N LEU A 19 10.86 -22.38 -9.94
CA LEU A 19 9.41 -22.58 -9.74
C LEU A 19 8.65 -22.78 -11.06
N TRP A 20 9.16 -22.23 -12.16
CA TRP A 20 8.54 -22.32 -13.48
C TRP A 20 9.03 -23.53 -14.29
N GLN A 21 9.96 -24.33 -13.78
CA GLN A 21 10.35 -25.60 -14.40
C GLN A 21 9.28 -26.66 -14.14
N GLU A 22 8.90 -27.41 -15.18
CA GLU A 22 7.94 -28.50 -15.07
C GLU A 22 8.55 -29.65 -14.26
N GLY A 23 8.14 -29.75 -12.99
CA GLY A 23 8.50 -30.82 -12.08
C GLY A 23 7.78 -30.61 -10.76
N ASP A 24 7.11 -31.64 -10.23
CA ASP A 24 6.32 -31.57 -9.00
C ASP A 24 7.20 -31.56 -7.73
N SER A 25 8.38 -30.93 -7.82
CA SER A 25 9.40 -30.89 -6.79
C SER A 25 9.37 -29.59 -6.02
N SER A 26 9.53 -29.67 -4.69
CA SER A 26 9.72 -28.50 -3.85
C SER A 26 11.11 -27.88 -4.07
N LEU A 27 11.19 -26.55 -4.01
CA LEU A 27 12.42 -25.79 -4.14
C LEU A 27 12.77 -25.11 -2.82
N SER A 28 13.98 -25.35 -2.31
CA SER A 28 14.51 -24.65 -1.13
C SER A 28 15.23 -23.36 -1.54
N PRO A 29 14.76 -22.16 -1.12
CA PRO A 29 15.35 -20.89 -1.51
C PRO A 29 16.51 -20.45 -0.56
N ASP A 30 17.39 -21.36 -0.14
CA ASP A 30 18.45 -21.10 0.87
C ASP A 30 19.38 -19.94 0.50
N SER A 31 19.71 -19.83 -0.79
CA SER A 31 20.58 -18.74 -1.29
C SER A 31 19.88 -17.39 -1.23
N LEU A 32 18.59 -17.33 -1.58
CA LEU A 32 17.78 -16.12 -1.45
C LEU A 32 17.65 -15.72 0.03
N PHE A 33 17.36 -16.68 0.90
CA PHE A 33 17.22 -16.47 2.33
C PHE A 33 18.51 -15.90 2.96
N SER A 34 19.66 -16.47 2.59
CA SER A 34 20.98 -16.00 3.04
C SER A 34 21.25 -14.54 2.65
N ILE A 35 20.85 -14.13 1.44
CA ILE A 35 20.99 -12.73 1.01
C ILE A 35 20.06 -11.82 1.79
N ILE A 36 18.79 -12.21 1.94
CA ILE A 36 17.81 -11.39 2.66
C ILE A 36 18.25 -11.16 4.10
N TRP A 37 18.73 -12.20 4.80
CA TRP A 37 19.29 -12.06 6.13
C TRP A 37 20.48 -11.11 6.21
N ARG A 38 21.32 -11.08 5.18
CA ARG A 38 22.44 -10.14 5.11
C ARG A 38 21.95 -8.70 4.91
N LEU A 39 20.98 -8.49 4.01
CA LEU A 39 20.48 -7.17 3.63
C LEU A 39 19.44 -6.60 4.62
N VAL A 40 18.73 -7.46 5.37
CA VAL A 40 17.77 -7.10 6.42
C VAL A 40 18.03 -7.92 7.67
N PRO A 41 18.80 -7.37 8.61
CA PRO A 41 19.03 -8.04 9.88
C PRO A 41 17.75 -8.37 10.65
N GLN A 42 16.66 -7.60 10.46
CA GLN A 42 15.38 -7.83 11.14
C GLN A 42 14.69 -9.15 10.76
N PHE A 43 14.95 -9.67 9.55
CA PHE A 43 14.42 -10.95 9.09
C PHE A 43 15.32 -12.13 9.45
N ARG A 44 16.44 -11.90 10.16
CA ARG A 44 17.36 -12.98 10.58
C ARG A 44 16.69 -13.91 11.58
N GLY A 45 17.08 -15.18 11.50
CA GLY A 45 16.54 -16.25 12.33
C GLY A 45 15.23 -16.80 11.79
N TYR A 46 14.64 -17.71 12.57
CA TYR A 46 13.52 -18.54 12.14
C TYR A 46 12.20 -18.14 12.81
N GLN A 47 12.09 -16.89 13.25
CA GLN A 47 10.87 -16.37 13.84
C GLN A 47 9.83 -16.09 12.76
N GLN A 48 8.54 -16.13 13.13
CA GLN A 48 7.48 -15.72 12.23
C GLN A 48 7.58 -14.22 11.94
N GLN A 49 7.44 -13.84 10.67
CA GLN A 49 7.57 -12.48 10.18
C GLN A 49 6.30 -11.99 9.50
N ASP A 50 6.17 -10.69 9.32
CA ASP A 50 5.08 -10.10 8.55
C ASP A 50 5.36 -10.22 7.03
N ALA A 51 4.48 -10.92 6.32
CA ALA A 51 4.62 -11.15 4.88
C ALA A 51 4.51 -9.85 4.07
N HIS A 52 3.72 -8.87 4.53
CA HIS A 52 3.60 -7.58 3.86
C HIS A 52 4.87 -6.76 3.98
N GLU A 53 5.48 -6.76 5.18
CA GLU A 53 6.77 -6.10 5.42
C GLU A 53 7.87 -6.72 4.54
N PHE A 54 7.91 -8.05 4.47
CA PHE A 54 8.83 -8.77 3.59
C PHE A 54 8.63 -8.41 2.12
N MET A 55 7.39 -8.38 1.63
CA MET A 55 7.07 -8.03 0.24
C MET A 55 7.52 -6.59 -0.10
N ARG A 56 7.20 -5.61 0.76
CA ARG A 56 7.62 -4.22 0.55
C ARG A 56 9.13 -4.09 0.50
N TYR A 57 9.83 -4.77 1.40
CA TYR A 57 11.27 -4.79 1.40
C TYR A 57 11.84 -5.40 0.11
N LEU A 58 11.33 -6.57 -0.29
CA LEU A 58 11.78 -7.28 -1.48
C LEU A 58 11.62 -6.41 -2.73
N LEU A 59 10.45 -5.79 -2.91
CA LEU A 59 10.16 -4.93 -4.06
C LEU A 59 11.04 -3.67 -4.07
N ASP A 60 11.24 -3.01 -2.93
CA ASP A 60 12.12 -1.84 -2.79
C ASP A 60 13.56 -2.16 -3.20
N LYS A 61 14.10 -3.28 -2.72
CA LYS A 61 15.45 -3.70 -3.07
C LYS A 61 15.61 -4.17 -4.49
N LEU A 62 14.64 -4.91 -5.03
CA LEU A 62 14.63 -5.26 -6.44
C LEU A 62 14.61 -4.00 -7.32
N HIS A 63 13.76 -3.02 -7.00
CA HIS A 63 13.72 -1.75 -7.71
C HIS A 63 15.07 -1.02 -7.63
N THR A 64 15.63 -0.88 -6.44
CA THR A 64 16.91 -0.18 -6.23
C THR A 64 18.09 -0.86 -6.95
N GLU A 65 18.23 -2.19 -6.86
CA GLU A 65 19.29 -2.94 -7.55
C GLU A 65 19.15 -2.85 -9.07
N LEU A 66 17.93 -2.93 -9.61
CA LEU A 66 17.68 -2.82 -11.05
C LEU A 66 17.96 -1.41 -11.58
N LEU A 67 17.62 -0.37 -10.81
CA LEU A 67 17.99 1.01 -11.16
C LEU A 67 19.50 1.19 -11.20
N ALA A 68 20.22 0.70 -10.19
CA ALA A 68 21.68 0.79 -10.12
C ALA A 68 22.37 0.05 -11.29
N GLY A 69 21.82 -1.10 -11.71
CA GLY A 69 22.28 -1.82 -12.89
C GLY A 69 21.99 -1.12 -14.22
N SER A 70 21.03 -0.20 -14.24
CA SER A 70 20.56 0.49 -15.45
C SER A 70 21.18 1.87 -15.66
N LEU A 71 22.16 2.29 -14.84
CA LEU A 71 22.84 3.60 -14.87
C LEU A 71 23.66 3.89 -16.17
N GLY A 72 23.42 3.16 -17.25
CA GLY A 72 23.99 3.38 -18.59
C GLY A 72 22.96 3.70 -19.69
N ALA A 73 21.65 3.73 -19.41
CA ALA A 73 20.61 4.05 -20.38
C ALA A 73 19.70 5.17 -19.85
N GLY A 74 19.57 6.25 -20.62
CA GLY A 74 18.98 7.51 -20.15
C GLY A 74 17.51 7.47 -19.75
N SER A 75 17.21 8.34 -18.79
CA SER A 75 16.02 9.20 -18.70
C SER A 75 14.71 8.73 -18.06
N ASP A 76 14.55 7.51 -17.55
CA ASP A 76 13.38 7.20 -16.71
C ASP A 76 13.77 6.26 -15.57
N ASN A 77 13.57 6.68 -14.31
CA ASN A 77 13.77 5.89 -13.09
C ASN A 77 12.71 4.76 -12.97
N THR A 78 12.49 4.01 -14.04
CA THR A 78 11.49 2.96 -14.13
C THR A 78 12.18 1.60 -14.16
N THR A 79 11.61 0.63 -13.44
CA THR A 79 12.03 -0.77 -13.48
C THR A 79 10.83 -1.66 -13.69
N ILE A 80 11.05 -2.95 -13.90
CA ILE A 80 9.97 -3.93 -13.97
C ILE A 80 9.04 -3.87 -12.74
N VAL A 81 9.59 -3.52 -11.56
CA VAL A 81 8.81 -3.37 -10.33
C VAL A 81 7.81 -2.22 -10.45
N SER A 82 8.25 -1.05 -10.91
CA SER A 82 7.35 0.10 -11.08
C SER A 82 6.41 -0.06 -12.29
N GLN A 83 6.79 -0.85 -13.30
CA GLN A 83 5.92 -1.14 -14.45
C GLN A 83 4.78 -2.13 -14.10
N ILE A 84 5.04 -3.08 -13.22
CA ILE A 84 4.05 -4.08 -12.80
C ILE A 84 3.19 -3.54 -11.65
N PHE A 85 3.81 -3.08 -10.57
CA PHE A 85 3.16 -2.73 -9.31
C PHE A 85 3.05 -1.23 -9.05
N GLY A 86 3.71 -0.39 -9.87
CA GLY A 86 3.74 1.05 -9.66
C GLY A 86 2.40 1.70 -9.98
N GLY A 87 1.81 2.31 -8.95
CA GLY A 87 0.65 3.18 -9.05
C GLY A 87 0.94 4.58 -8.48
N THR A 88 -0.07 5.44 -8.49
CA THR A 88 0.01 6.77 -7.87
C THR A 88 -1.21 7.00 -7.00
N LEU A 89 -0.98 7.36 -5.74
CA LEU A 89 -1.98 7.81 -4.79
C LEU A 89 -2.02 9.33 -4.79
N GLN A 90 -3.22 9.91 -4.79
CA GLN A 90 -3.41 11.34 -4.61
C GLN A 90 -3.96 11.62 -3.21
N SER A 91 -3.27 12.45 -2.45
CA SER A 91 -3.73 12.99 -1.17
C SER A 91 -4.17 14.43 -1.34
N ASP A 92 -5.46 14.70 -1.16
CA ASP A 92 -6.04 16.03 -1.12
C ASP A 92 -6.26 16.44 0.34
N VAL A 93 -5.70 17.57 0.75
CA VAL A 93 -5.86 18.14 2.10
C VAL A 93 -6.47 19.52 2.00
N ARG A 94 -7.56 19.77 2.72
CA ARG A 94 -8.23 21.08 2.79
C ARG A 94 -8.09 21.65 4.20
N CYS A 95 -7.46 22.81 4.30
CA CYS A 95 -7.44 23.59 5.54
C CYS A 95 -8.85 24.13 5.84
N LEU A 96 -9.36 23.92 7.04
CA LEU A 96 -10.69 24.37 7.44
C LEU A 96 -10.74 25.83 7.90
N ALA A 97 -9.61 26.41 8.28
CA ALA A 97 -9.52 27.82 8.69
C ALA A 97 -9.59 28.79 7.50
N CYS A 98 -8.90 28.47 6.38
CA CYS A 98 -8.81 29.36 5.21
C CYS A 98 -9.26 28.72 3.89
N CYS A 99 -9.81 27.51 3.94
CA CYS A 99 -10.33 26.76 2.78
C CYS A 99 -9.31 26.49 1.66
N THR A 100 -8.00 26.60 1.93
CA THR A 100 -6.98 26.31 0.92
C THR A 100 -6.80 24.80 0.75
N ASP A 101 -6.87 24.35 -0.50
CA ASP A 101 -6.63 22.96 -0.91
C ASP A 101 -5.15 22.73 -1.23
N SER A 102 -4.62 21.58 -0.82
CA SER A 102 -3.28 21.09 -1.10
C SER A 102 -3.37 19.69 -1.67
N ARG A 103 -2.61 19.39 -2.73
CA ARG A 103 -2.62 18.10 -3.41
C ARG A 103 -1.21 17.55 -3.50
N LYS A 104 -1.07 16.28 -3.16
CA LYS A 104 0.18 15.53 -3.29
C LYS A 104 -0.06 14.24 -4.07
N HIS A 105 0.87 13.91 -4.96
CA HIS A 105 0.89 12.65 -5.70
C HIS A 105 2.06 11.81 -5.19
N ASP A 106 1.74 10.67 -4.58
CA ASP A 106 2.71 9.77 -3.97
C ASP A 106 2.75 8.45 -4.75
N PRO A 107 3.93 7.98 -5.20
CA PRO A 107 4.06 6.68 -5.83
C PRO A 107 3.76 5.57 -4.82
N ILE A 108 3.09 4.51 -5.27
CA ILE A 108 2.75 3.34 -4.44
C ILE A 108 3.10 2.04 -5.15
N LEU A 109 3.38 0.99 -4.37
CA LEU A 109 3.54 -0.40 -4.84
C LEU A 109 2.45 -1.32 -4.28
N ASP A 110 1.73 -0.87 -3.26
CA ASP A 110 0.63 -1.56 -2.62
C ASP A 110 -0.31 -0.55 -1.95
N VAL A 111 -1.53 -0.99 -1.66
CA VAL A 111 -2.48 -0.25 -0.84
C VAL A 111 -2.77 -1.06 0.41
N SER A 112 -2.54 -0.44 1.58
CA SER A 112 -2.80 -1.06 2.88
C SER A 112 -4.09 -0.52 3.48
N LEU A 113 -5.13 -1.35 3.48
CA LEU A 113 -6.48 -0.99 3.91
C LEU A 113 -6.73 -1.33 5.38
N ASP A 114 -7.30 -0.38 6.10
CA ASP A 114 -7.87 -0.62 7.43
C ASP A 114 -9.22 -1.34 7.31
N ILE A 115 -9.48 -2.28 8.23
CA ILE A 115 -10.79 -2.92 8.35
C ILE A 115 -11.67 -2.01 9.21
N PRO A 116 -12.80 -1.48 8.71
CA PRO A 116 -13.57 -0.47 9.44
C PRO A 116 -14.18 -0.99 10.75
N ASP A 117 -14.08 -0.21 11.83
CA ASP A 117 -14.51 -0.61 13.18
C ASP A 117 -15.99 -0.93 13.32
N ARG A 118 -16.82 -0.35 12.45
CA ARG A 118 -18.26 -0.63 12.38
C ARG A 118 -18.57 -2.11 12.14
N PHE A 119 -17.68 -2.84 11.48
CA PHE A 119 -17.82 -4.28 11.23
C PHE A 119 -17.21 -5.16 12.33
N LEU A 120 -16.44 -4.57 13.24
CA LEU A 120 -15.82 -5.28 14.37
C LEU A 120 -16.70 -5.19 15.62
N SER A 121 -17.44 -4.10 15.76
CA SER A 121 -18.33 -3.87 16.90
C SER A 121 -19.61 -4.69 16.78
N ARG A 122 -19.64 -5.86 17.43
CA ARG A 122 -20.85 -6.70 17.52
C ARG A 122 -21.80 -6.16 18.59
N ARG A 123 -22.62 -5.15 18.27
CA ARG A 123 -23.66 -4.69 19.19
C ARG A 123 -24.78 -5.74 19.27
N LYS A 124 -25.24 -6.02 20.50
CA LYS A 124 -26.34 -6.96 20.77
C LYS A 124 -27.63 -6.38 20.18
N GLY A 125 -28.18 -7.02 19.14
CA GLY A 125 -29.45 -6.62 18.50
C GLY A 125 -29.34 -6.01 17.10
N GLU A 126 -28.13 -5.70 16.61
CA GLU A 126 -27.93 -5.25 15.22
C GLU A 126 -27.76 -6.44 14.27
N ARG A 127 -28.29 -6.30 13.04
CA ARG A 127 -28.12 -7.30 11.98
C ARG A 127 -26.62 -7.42 11.66
N HIS A 128 -26.15 -8.66 11.48
CA HIS A 128 -24.78 -8.92 11.05
C HIS A 128 -24.56 -8.25 9.70
N GLN A 129 -23.62 -7.30 9.62
CA GLN A 129 -23.24 -6.70 8.36
C GLN A 129 -21.93 -7.33 7.91
N ASP A 130 -21.94 -7.99 6.76
CA ASP A 130 -20.75 -8.54 6.14
C ASP A 130 -19.85 -7.39 5.66
N CYS A 131 -18.54 -7.54 5.82
CA CYS A 131 -17.56 -6.57 5.36
C CYS A 131 -16.97 -7.03 4.04
N SER A 132 -16.93 -6.15 3.04
CA SER A 132 -16.34 -6.41 1.74
C SER A 132 -15.06 -5.60 1.52
N ILE A 133 -14.27 -5.99 0.51
CA ILE A 133 -13.11 -5.20 0.07
C ILE A 133 -13.51 -3.79 -0.40
N LEU A 134 -14.73 -3.65 -0.95
CA LEU A 134 -15.28 -2.36 -1.37
C LEU A 134 -15.55 -1.46 -0.15
N ASP A 135 -15.98 -2.02 0.98
CA ASP A 135 -16.14 -1.25 2.23
C ASP A 135 -14.80 -0.73 2.74
N CYS A 136 -13.76 -1.55 2.69
CA CYS A 136 -12.41 -1.16 3.08
C CYS A 136 -11.86 -0.06 2.16
N LEU A 137 -12.04 -0.19 0.84
CA LEU A 137 -11.65 0.83 -0.15
C LEU A 137 -12.43 2.13 0.00
N ALA A 138 -13.73 2.04 0.28
CA ALA A 138 -14.58 3.19 0.54
C ALA A 138 -14.15 3.94 1.82
N SER A 139 -13.80 3.21 2.88
CA SER A 139 -13.23 3.80 4.08
C SER A 139 -11.87 4.46 3.80
N TYR A 140 -11.02 3.82 3.02
CA TYR A 140 -9.68 4.31 2.68
C TYR A 140 -9.69 5.60 1.83
N THR A 141 -10.68 5.75 0.95
CA THR A 141 -10.85 6.92 0.06
C THR A 141 -11.90 7.92 0.57
N GLY A 142 -12.43 7.67 1.77
CA GLY A 142 -13.37 8.54 2.46
C GLY A 142 -12.74 9.89 2.80
N LEU A 143 -13.58 10.92 2.92
CA LEU A 143 -13.15 12.19 3.51
C LEU A 143 -13.01 11.98 5.02
N GLU A 144 -11.84 12.26 5.56
CA GLU A 144 -11.57 12.23 7.00
C GLU A 144 -11.18 13.63 7.50
N THR A 145 -11.51 13.91 8.76
CA THR A 145 -11.00 15.08 9.48
C THR A 145 -9.78 14.64 10.26
N LEU A 146 -8.66 15.33 10.10
CA LEU A 146 -7.42 15.00 10.80
C LEU A 146 -7.54 15.32 12.31
N GLU A 147 -7.00 14.43 13.14
CA GLU A 147 -6.88 14.65 14.58
C GLU A 147 -5.93 15.83 14.88
N GLU A 148 -6.03 16.41 16.09
CA GLU A 148 -5.25 17.59 16.49
C GLU A 148 -3.73 17.38 16.34
N THR A 149 -3.27 16.18 16.67
CA THR A 149 -1.86 15.76 16.54
C THR A 149 -1.40 15.65 15.08
N GLU A 150 -2.34 15.48 14.15
CA GLU A 150 -2.12 15.26 12.72
C GLU A 150 -2.48 16.48 11.86
N TRP A 151 -2.91 17.59 12.47
CA TRP A 151 -3.25 18.81 11.73
C TRP A 151 -2.16 19.24 10.75
N TYR A 152 -2.58 19.56 9.53
CA TYR A 152 -1.70 19.92 8.44
C TYR A 152 -1.17 21.35 8.61
N TYR A 153 0.11 21.55 8.27
CA TYR A 153 0.70 22.88 8.23
C TYR A 153 0.21 23.64 7.00
N CYS A 154 -0.65 24.64 7.22
CA CYS A 154 -1.20 25.44 6.13
C CYS A 154 -0.19 26.52 5.69
N HIS A 155 0.24 26.49 4.44
CA HIS A 155 1.16 27.49 3.88
C HIS A 155 0.56 28.91 3.81
N ARG A 156 -0.77 29.05 3.87
CA ARG A 156 -1.46 30.35 3.89
C ARG A 156 -1.59 30.90 5.32
N CYS A 157 -2.07 30.08 6.27
CA CYS A 157 -2.18 30.48 7.68
C CYS A 157 -0.82 30.53 8.40
N LYS A 158 0.21 29.88 7.84
CA LYS A 158 1.55 29.73 8.43
C LYS A 158 1.57 29.01 9.78
N THR A 159 0.55 28.19 10.04
CA THR A 159 0.40 27.39 11.27
C THR A 159 -0.27 26.05 10.97
N ARG A 160 -0.29 25.14 11.95
CA ARG A 160 -1.02 23.88 11.89
C ARG A 160 -2.49 24.14 12.18
N GLU A 161 -3.35 23.72 11.26
CA GLU A 161 -4.77 24.04 11.29
C GLU A 161 -5.63 22.78 11.18
N PRO A 162 -6.84 22.77 11.79
CA PRO A 162 -7.84 21.77 11.51
C PRO A 162 -8.01 21.61 10.00
N SER A 163 -7.90 20.37 9.54
CA SER A 163 -7.85 20.07 8.12
C SER A 163 -8.59 18.77 7.84
N THR A 164 -9.16 18.67 6.65
CA THR A 164 -9.67 17.40 6.13
C THR A 164 -8.68 16.81 5.14
N LYS A 165 -8.67 15.48 5.03
CA LYS A 165 -7.85 14.73 4.10
C LYS A 165 -8.73 13.76 3.33
N ARG A 166 -8.41 13.54 2.06
CA ARG A 166 -9.03 12.52 1.23
C ARG A 166 -8.02 11.90 0.29
N LEU A 167 -8.07 10.59 0.18
CA LEU A 167 -7.20 9.81 -0.70
C LEU A 167 -7.96 9.35 -1.95
N PHE A 168 -7.25 9.29 -3.08
CA PHE A 168 -7.74 8.73 -4.34
C PHE A 168 -6.66 7.91 -5.02
N LEU A 169 -7.04 6.84 -5.70
CA LEU A 169 -6.14 6.11 -6.59
C LEU A 169 -6.06 6.88 -7.92
N HIS A 170 -5.00 7.68 -8.09
CA HIS A 170 -4.81 8.54 -9.25
C HIS A 170 -4.43 7.75 -10.49
N ALA A 171 -3.45 6.86 -10.36
CA ALA A 171 -3.03 5.91 -11.39
C ALA A 171 -3.00 4.51 -10.78
N LEU A 172 -3.68 3.56 -11.41
CA LEU A 172 -3.70 2.16 -10.99
C LEU A 172 -2.54 1.39 -11.66
N PRO A 173 -1.87 0.48 -10.94
CA PRO A 173 -0.88 -0.40 -11.53
C PRO A 173 -1.53 -1.51 -12.37
N ASN A 174 -0.73 -2.18 -13.19
CA ASN A 174 -1.15 -3.38 -13.91
C ASN A 174 -1.48 -4.53 -12.95
N VAL A 175 -0.75 -4.63 -11.84
CA VAL A 175 -1.00 -5.56 -10.74
C VAL A 175 -1.15 -4.77 -9.45
N LEU A 176 -2.38 -4.66 -8.95
CA LEU A 176 -2.67 -3.99 -7.70
C LEU A 176 -2.54 -4.94 -6.50
N CYS A 177 -1.52 -4.71 -5.68
CA CYS A 177 -1.38 -5.39 -4.40
C CYS A 177 -2.23 -4.69 -3.33
N ILE A 178 -3.20 -5.42 -2.77
CA ILE A 178 -4.01 -4.93 -1.64
C ILE A 178 -3.67 -5.72 -0.38
N HIS A 179 -3.16 -5.02 0.62
CA HIS A 179 -2.90 -5.53 1.95
C HIS A 179 -4.05 -5.16 2.89
N LEU A 180 -4.55 -6.12 3.66
CA LEU A 180 -5.53 -5.88 4.72
C LEU A 180 -4.80 -5.80 6.06
N LYS A 181 -4.86 -4.64 6.74
CA LYS A 181 -4.24 -4.40 8.05
C LYS A 181 -4.97 -5.16 9.16
N ARG A 182 -4.75 -6.47 9.22
CA ARG A 182 -5.39 -7.38 10.18
C ARG A 182 -4.74 -7.35 11.56
N PHE A 183 -3.50 -6.89 11.67
CA PHE A 183 -2.83 -6.76 12.97
C PHE A 183 -3.06 -5.37 13.52
N ARG A 184 -3.64 -5.31 14.72
CA ARG A 184 -3.75 -4.08 15.50
C ARG A 184 -2.86 -4.18 16.72
N PHE A 185 -2.17 -3.09 16.99
CA PHE A 185 -1.34 -2.93 18.17
C PHE A 185 -1.99 -1.90 19.07
N THR A 186 -2.40 -2.33 20.26
CA THR A 186 -2.59 -1.42 21.38
C THR A 186 -1.33 -1.47 22.25
N SER A 187 -1.19 -0.54 23.20
CA SER A 187 0.02 -0.39 24.03
C SER A 187 0.47 -1.67 24.73
N CYS A 188 -0.41 -2.66 24.91
CA CYS A 188 -0.13 -3.88 25.64
C CYS A 188 -0.45 -5.17 24.87
N VAL A 189 -1.22 -5.12 23.78
CA VAL A 189 -1.74 -6.31 23.11
C VAL A 189 -1.68 -6.18 21.59
N ARG A 190 -1.17 -7.23 20.94
CA ARG A 190 -1.32 -7.44 19.50
C ARG A 190 -2.52 -8.33 19.25
N THR A 191 -3.50 -7.84 18.49
CA THR A 191 -4.70 -8.61 18.14
C THR A 191 -4.77 -8.81 16.62
N LYS A 192 -5.10 -10.03 16.19
CA LYS A 192 -5.37 -10.36 14.79
C LYS A 192 -6.87 -10.32 14.51
N LEU A 193 -7.28 -9.50 13.55
CA LEU A 193 -8.65 -9.45 13.07
C LEU A 193 -8.94 -10.67 12.18
N SER A 194 -9.79 -11.56 12.69
CA SER A 194 -10.25 -12.77 11.99
C SER A 194 -11.55 -12.57 11.18
N LEU A 195 -12.08 -11.34 11.12
CA LEU A 195 -13.27 -11.01 10.34
C LEU A 195 -13.10 -11.46 8.88
N PRO A 196 -14.00 -12.30 8.35
CA PRO A 196 -14.04 -12.62 6.92
C PRO A 196 -14.30 -11.34 6.11
N ILE A 197 -13.50 -11.13 5.06
CA ILE A 197 -13.67 -9.99 4.15
C ILE A 197 -14.04 -10.56 2.79
N GLY A 198 -15.24 -10.25 2.30
CA GLY A 198 -15.67 -10.66 0.97
C GLY A 198 -14.95 -9.88 -0.13
N PHE A 199 -14.45 -10.57 -1.15
CA PHE A 199 -13.85 -9.93 -2.32
C PHE A 199 -14.22 -10.72 -3.58
N PRO A 200 -14.44 -10.04 -4.72
CA PRO A 200 -14.75 -10.71 -5.98
C PRO A 200 -13.48 -11.38 -6.53
N LEU A 201 -13.63 -12.57 -7.12
CA LEU A 201 -12.54 -13.24 -7.83
C LEU A 201 -12.26 -12.64 -9.21
N SER A 202 -13.26 -11.96 -9.79
CA SER A 202 -13.19 -11.32 -11.10
C SER A 202 -14.02 -10.05 -11.11
N GLY A 203 -13.58 -9.03 -11.87
CA GLY A 203 -14.38 -7.82 -12.10
C GLY A 203 -14.47 -6.88 -10.90
N LEU A 204 -13.39 -6.71 -10.12
CA LEU A 204 -13.30 -5.64 -9.13
C LEU A 204 -13.21 -4.27 -9.82
N ASP A 205 -14.27 -3.48 -9.77
CA ASP A 205 -14.29 -2.13 -10.33
C ASP A 205 -13.70 -1.10 -9.35
N MET A 206 -12.57 -0.51 -9.75
CA MET A 206 -11.86 0.51 -8.98
C MET A 206 -12.29 1.94 -9.33
N GLY A 207 -13.13 2.14 -10.35
CA GLY A 207 -13.45 3.45 -10.91
C GLY A 207 -13.94 4.46 -9.86
N GLN A 208 -14.78 4.02 -8.93
CA GLN A 208 -15.31 4.85 -7.84
C GLN A 208 -14.27 5.35 -6.84
N PHE A 209 -13.13 4.66 -6.73
CA PHE A 209 -12.03 5.00 -5.82
C PHE A 209 -10.93 5.82 -6.50
N THR A 210 -11.06 6.04 -7.80
CA THR A 210 -10.14 6.89 -8.57
C THR A 210 -10.56 8.36 -8.57
N VAL A 211 -9.65 9.24 -8.99
CA VAL A 211 -9.90 10.69 -9.10
C VAL A 211 -11.08 11.00 -10.06
N ALA A 212 -11.28 10.18 -11.10
CA ALA A 212 -12.39 10.36 -12.05
C ALA A 212 -13.75 10.04 -11.41
N GLY A 213 -13.83 9.00 -10.58
CA GLY A 213 -15.05 8.64 -9.85
C GLY A 213 -15.39 9.63 -8.73
N GLY A 214 -14.38 10.11 -8.00
CA GLY A 214 -14.55 11.02 -6.86
C GLY A 214 -15.12 12.40 -7.19
N ARG A 215 -14.96 12.87 -8.43
CA ARG A 215 -15.44 14.19 -8.91
C ARG A 215 -16.93 14.24 -9.23
N ARG A 216 -17.61 13.10 -9.40
CA ARG A 216 -19.05 13.06 -9.72
C ARG A 216 -19.97 13.37 -8.52
N GLY A 217 -19.44 13.44 -7.30
CA GLY A 217 -20.23 13.65 -6.06
C GLY A 217 -20.17 15.03 -5.41
N GLY A 218 -19.49 16.03 -6.02
CA GLY A 218 -19.21 17.32 -5.36
C GLY A 218 -19.64 18.58 -6.11
N GLY A 219 -20.40 18.45 -7.21
CA GLY A 219 -20.84 19.58 -8.03
C GLY A 219 -22.32 19.88 -7.85
N GLY A 220 -22.70 20.51 -6.74
CA GLY A 220 -24.08 20.94 -6.51
C GLY A 220 -24.18 22.12 -5.56
N GLY A 221 -24.44 23.31 -6.12
CA GLY A 221 -25.03 24.44 -5.39
C GLY A 221 -24.08 25.60 -5.08
N GLY A 222 -23.83 26.46 -6.08
CA GLY A 222 -23.13 27.72 -5.87
C GLY A 222 -23.13 28.59 -7.13
N GLY A 223 -24.32 28.96 -7.60
CA GLY A 223 -24.49 29.81 -8.78
C GLY A 223 -25.74 30.66 -8.68
N ARG A 224 -25.54 31.86 -8.11
CA ARG A 224 -26.29 33.13 -8.20
C ARG A 224 -27.82 33.10 -8.25
#